data_AF-R7QL84-F1
#
_entry.id   AF-R7QL84-F1
#
_cell.length_a   1.000
_cell.length_b   1.000
_cell.length_c   1.000
_cell.angle_alpha   90.00
_cell.angle_beta   90.00
_cell.angle_gamma   90.00
#
_symmetry.space_group_name_H-M   'P 1'
#
loop_
_entity.id
_entity.type
_entity.pdbx_description
1 polymer ?
#
loop_
_entity_poly.entity_id
_entity_poly.type
_entity_poly.pdbx_seq_one_letter_code
_entity_poly.pdbx_strand_id
1 'polypeptide(L)'
;MPFGLRGAPATFQRALDIILSRVFFQPRVHYLGHVISPGKLSVAETAADAFKTFTFSRTLTQVRSFLGACNAYRRFVQGFPKIARPLTDMTRKDADPDYDNPTAAQVHSFEELNARMIAPPILALPRYGRLYMIDTDASAYQLGCTLLQEHDGTNDWRLVGYWSYSINDSERNYSATERECFAVVWAVRTLRPYIEGTKFTVRTDHDALRWLMSLTESSGRLTRWRLRLAE
;
A
#
# COMPACT_ATOMS: atom_id res chain seq x y z
N MET A 1 41.85 -18.80 -5.94
CA MET A 1 43.02 -17.94 -5.67
C MET A 1 43.47 -18.21 -4.24
N PRO A 2 44.74 -18.55 -3.99
CA PRO A 2 45.26 -18.71 -2.62
C PRO A 2 45.38 -17.34 -1.91
N PHE A 3 45.21 -17.33 -0.59
CA PHE A 3 45.34 -16.12 0.22
C PHE A 3 46.80 -15.62 0.25
N GLY A 4 47.00 -14.29 0.21
CA GLY A 4 48.33 -13.65 0.34
C GLY A 4 48.95 -13.06 -0.94
N LEU A 5 48.31 -13.20 -2.10
CA LEU A 5 48.79 -12.58 -3.34
C LEU A 5 48.46 -11.08 -3.39
N ARG A 6 49.45 -10.21 -3.62
CA ARG A 6 49.28 -8.74 -3.71
C ARG A 6 48.23 -8.30 -4.75
N GLY A 7 48.02 -9.07 -5.81
CA GLY A 7 47.03 -8.80 -6.86
C GLY A 7 45.67 -9.48 -6.66
N ALA A 8 45.51 -10.36 -5.67
CA ALA A 8 44.27 -11.12 -5.49
C ALA A 8 43.02 -10.25 -5.26
N PRO A 9 43.07 -9.15 -4.48
CA PRO A 9 41.90 -8.26 -4.34
C PRO A 9 41.50 -7.61 -5.66
N ALA A 10 42.46 -7.15 -6.47
CA ALA A 10 42.20 -6.51 -7.75
C ALA A 10 41.65 -7.51 -8.79
N THR A 11 42.20 -8.72 -8.84
CA THR A 11 41.71 -9.78 -9.73
C THR A 11 40.33 -10.28 -9.30
N PHE A 12 40.05 -10.36 -8.00
CA PHE A 12 38.74 -10.73 -7.47
C PHE A 12 37.71 -9.63 -7.75
N GLN A 13 38.05 -8.36 -7.54
CA GLN A 13 37.20 -7.23 -7.89
C GLN A 13 36.89 -7.21 -9.38
N ARG A 14 37.89 -7.42 -10.25
CA ARG A 14 37.70 -7.45 -11.70
C ARG A 14 36.87 -8.65 -12.15
N ALA A 15 37.01 -9.80 -11.49
CA ALA A 15 36.17 -10.97 -11.74
C ALA A 15 34.72 -10.74 -11.27
N LEU A 16 34.52 -10.13 -10.10
CA LEU A 16 33.20 -9.69 -9.65
C LEU A 16 32.63 -8.68 -10.63
N ASP A 17 33.34 -7.63 -11.02
CA ASP A 17 32.88 -6.63 -11.98
C ASP A 17 32.51 -7.27 -13.33
N ILE A 18 33.24 -8.28 -13.82
CA ILE A 18 32.90 -9.00 -15.05
C ILE A 18 31.66 -9.89 -14.87
N ILE A 19 31.60 -10.68 -13.81
CA ILE A 19 30.47 -11.60 -13.54
C ILE A 19 29.20 -10.78 -13.28
N LEU A 20 29.35 -9.70 -12.53
CA LEU A 20 28.31 -8.80 -12.13
C LEU A 20 28.02 -7.73 -13.19
N SER A 21 28.87 -7.49 -14.21
CA SER A 21 28.59 -6.52 -15.29
C SER A 21 27.31 -6.81 -16.05
N ARG A 22 26.89 -8.09 -16.10
CA ARG A 22 25.63 -8.51 -16.70
C ARG A 22 24.42 -8.33 -15.77
N VAL A 23 24.66 -8.10 -14.48
CA VAL A 23 23.65 -7.92 -13.42
C VAL A 23 23.56 -6.45 -12.97
N PHE A 24 24.66 -5.71 -13.06
CA PHE A 24 24.79 -4.31 -12.67
C PHE A 24 24.49 -3.38 -13.86
N PHE A 25 24.08 -2.15 -13.57
CA PHE A 25 23.71 -1.12 -14.55
C PHE A 25 22.56 -1.50 -15.50
N GLN A 26 21.75 -2.50 -15.14
CA GLN A 26 20.53 -2.80 -15.87
C GLN A 26 19.49 -1.69 -15.64
N PRO A 27 18.78 -1.24 -16.68
CA PRO A 27 17.71 -0.26 -16.52
C PRO A 27 16.53 -0.84 -15.75
N ARG A 28 16.40 -2.18 -15.69
CA ARG A 28 15.33 -2.89 -14.99
C ARG A 28 15.91 -4.00 -14.13
N VAL A 29 15.45 -4.11 -12.88
CA VAL A 29 15.94 -5.11 -11.92
C VAL A 29 14.76 -5.79 -11.25
N HIS A 30 14.83 -7.13 -11.13
CA HIS A 30 13.89 -7.92 -10.33
C HIS A 30 14.38 -7.95 -8.88
N TYR A 31 13.54 -7.52 -7.94
CA TYR A 31 13.89 -7.48 -6.53
C TYR A 31 12.66 -7.69 -5.65
N LEU A 32 12.72 -8.67 -4.73
CA LEU A 32 11.65 -9.01 -3.79
C LEU A 32 10.25 -9.15 -4.42
N GLY A 33 10.15 -9.79 -5.59
CA GLY A 33 8.88 -9.98 -6.29
C GLY A 33 8.36 -8.74 -7.03
N HIS A 34 9.19 -7.69 -7.16
CA HIS A 34 8.91 -6.49 -7.93
C HIS A 34 9.89 -6.31 -9.09
N VAL A 35 9.50 -5.51 -10.07
CA VAL A 35 10.37 -5.02 -11.14
C VAL A 35 10.55 -3.52 -10.95
N ILE A 36 11.78 -3.12 -10.68
CA ILE A 36 12.19 -1.73 -10.50
C ILE A 36 12.72 -1.24 -11.86
N SER A 37 12.12 -0.19 -12.39
CA SER A 37 12.53 0.48 -13.65
C SER A 37 12.71 1.98 -13.37
N PRO A 38 13.24 2.81 -14.29
CA PRO A 38 13.53 4.21 -14.00
C PRO A 38 12.27 4.97 -13.57
N GLY A 39 12.22 5.36 -12.30
CA GLY A 39 11.08 6.06 -11.69
C GLY A 39 9.79 5.24 -11.52
N LYS A 40 9.82 3.92 -11.75
CA LYS A 40 8.64 3.04 -11.76
C LYS A 40 8.88 1.76 -10.95
N LEU A 41 7.83 1.29 -10.28
CA LEU A 41 7.77 0.05 -9.52
C LEU A 41 6.55 -0.74 -9.99
N SER A 42 6.77 -1.94 -10.51
CA SER A 42 5.70 -2.86 -10.90
C SER A 42 5.83 -4.21 -10.20
N VAL A 43 4.76 -4.98 -10.18
CA VAL A 43 4.81 -6.38 -9.73
C VAL A 43 5.52 -7.21 -10.79
N ALA A 44 6.32 -8.20 -10.37
CA ALA A 44 6.97 -9.10 -11.31
C ALA A 44 5.94 -10.03 -11.97
N GLU A 45 6.13 -10.34 -13.26
CA GLU A 45 5.25 -11.24 -14.01
C GLU A 45 5.12 -12.61 -13.34
N THR A 46 6.19 -13.12 -12.75
CA THR A 46 6.18 -14.38 -11.99
C THR A 46 5.22 -14.36 -10.80
N ALA A 47 5.07 -13.22 -10.13
CA ALA A 47 4.09 -13.06 -9.06
C ALA A 47 2.67 -12.96 -9.61
N ALA A 48 2.46 -12.22 -10.71
CA ALA A 48 1.16 -12.14 -11.39
C ALA A 48 0.71 -13.51 -11.94
N ASP A 49 1.63 -14.30 -12.47
CA ASP A 49 1.37 -15.66 -12.96
C ASP A 49 0.99 -16.62 -11.81
N ALA A 50 1.61 -16.45 -10.64
CA ALA A 50 1.17 -17.18 -9.45
C ALA A 50 -0.29 -16.83 -9.08
N PHE A 51 -0.72 -15.58 -9.25
CA PHE A 51 -2.12 -15.18 -9.04
C PHE A 51 -3.08 -15.85 -10.03
N LYS A 52 -2.69 -16.02 -11.30
CA LYS A 52 -3.50 -16.71 -12.32
C LYS A 52 -3.78 -18.18 -11.99
N THR A 53 -2.92 -18.84 -11.21
CA THR A 53 -3.09 -20.26 -10.86
C THR A 53 -3.93 -20.47 -9.62
N PHE A 54 -4.23 -19.42 -8.84
CA PHE A 54 -5.10 -19.57 -7.68
C PHE A 54 -6.52 -19.92 -8.11
N THR A 55 -7.01 -21.02 -7.54
CA THR A 55 -8.43 -21.38 -7.57
C THR A 55 -9.08 -20.96 -6.25
N PHE A 56 -10.42 -20.88 -6.24
CA PHE A 56 -11.14 -20.54 -5.03
C PHE A 56 -10.78 -21.51 -3.90
N SER A 57 -10.41 -20.95 -2.75
CA SER A 57 -9.86 -21.68 -1.62
C SER A 57 -10.94 -22.51 -0.91
N ARG A 58 -10.74 -23.82 -0.82
CA ARG A 58 -11.67 -24.77 -0.17
C ARG A 58 -11.33 -25.10 1.28
N THR A 59 -10.31 -24.46 1.83
CA THR A 59 -9.87 -24.69 3.20
C THR A 59 -9.43 -23.39 3.86
N LEU A 60 -9.51 -23.34 5.19
CA LEU A 60 -9.03 -22.22 6.00
C LEU A 60 -7.56 -21.87 5.70
N THR A 61 -6.71 -22.89 5.56
CA THR A 61 -5.28 -22.72 5.27
C THR A 61 -5.07 -22.07 3.91
N GLN A 62 -5.83 -22.47 2.89
CA GLN A 62 -5.76 -21.88 1.55
C GLN A 62 -6.24 -20.42 1.55
N VAL A 63 -7.36 -20.11 2.23
CA VAL A 63 -7.84 -18.72 2.34
C VAL A 63 -6.79 -17.84 3.03
N ARG A 64 -6.19 -18.30 4.13
CA ARG A 64 -5.12 -17.58 4.82
C ARG A 64 -3.88 -17.39 3.95
N SER A 65 -3.49 -18.42 3.20
CA SER A 65 -2.37 -18.36 2.27
C SER A 65 -2.62 -17.34 1.15
N PHE A 66 -3.81 -17.35 0.56
CA PHE A 66 -4.22 -16.40 -0.48
C PHE A 66 -4.22 -14.96 0.06
N LEU A 67 -4.87 -14.71 1.20
CA LEU A 67 -4.88 -13.39 1.84
C LEU A 67 -3.47 -12.92 2.21
N GLY A 68 -2.61 -13.83 2.67
CA GLY A 68 -1.20 -13.55 2.95
C GLY A 68 -0.44 -13.10 1.71
N ALA A 69 -0.59 -13.82 0.60
CA ALA A 69 0.01 -13.46 -0.68
C ALA A 69 -0.50 -12.10 -1.17
N CYS A 70 -1.82 -11.87 -1.12
CA CYS A 70 -2.41 -10.59 -1.48
C CYS A 70 -1.90 -9.42 -0.62
N ASN A 71 -1.69 -9.66 0.68
CA ASN A 71 -1.23 -8.63 1.61
C ASN A 71 0.18 -8.13 1.28
N ALA A 72 1.04 -8.96 0.67
CA ALA A 72 2.36 -8.55 0.18
C ALA A 72 2.28 -7.47 -0.91
N TYR A 73 1.20 -7.49 -1.71
CA TYR A 73 0.97 -6.57 -2.82
C TYR A 73 -0.16 -5.55 -2.55
N ARG A 74 -0.64 -5.44 -1.30
CA ARG A 74 -1.76 -4.55 -0.93
C ARG A 74 -1.56 -3.10 -1.36
N ARG A 75 -0.31 -2.64 -1.48
CA ARG A 75 0.04 -1.26 -1.91
C ARG A 75 -0.40 -0.94 -3.34
N PHE A 76 -0.66 -1.97 -4.15
CA PHE A 76 -1.11 -1.86 -5.54
C PHE A 76 -2.64 -1.88 -5.65
N VAL A 77 -3.37 -2.14 -4.55
CA VAL A 77 -4.82 -2.33 -4.55
C VAL A 77 -5.52 -1.24 -3.74
N GLN A 78 -6.28 -0.40 -4.42
CA GLN A 78 -7.11 0.61 -3.77
C GLN A 78 -8.22 -0.03 -2.94
N GLY A 79 -8.36 0.38 -1.67
CA GLY A 79 -9.44 -0.10 -0.80
C GLY A 79 -9.38 -1.60 -0.48
N PHE A 80 -8.17 -2.17 -0.41
CA PHE A 80 -7.94 -3.61 -0.20
C PHE A 80 -8.79 -4.25 0.92
N PRO A 81 -8.90 -3.69 2.15
CA PRO A 81 -9.66 -4.30 3.23
C PRO A 81 -11.14 -4.49 2.92
N LYS A 82 -11.78 -3.53 2.23
CA LYS A 82 -13.19 -3.64 1.82
C LYS A 82 -13.40 -4.83 0.89
N ILE A 83 -12.48 -5.03 -0.06
CA ILE A 83 -12.56 -6.14 -1.02
C ILE A 83 -12.24 -7.45 -0.31
N ALA A 84 -11.20 -7.49 0.52
CA ALA A 84 -10.74 -8.70 1.21
C ALA A 84 -11.63 -9.10 2.40
N ARG A 85 -12.56 -8.25 2.84
CA ARG A 85 -13.36 -8.47 4.05
C ARG A 85 -14.16 -9.79 4.04
N PRO A 86 -14.90 -10.16 2.98
CA PRO A 86 -15.65 -11.42 2.97
C PRO A 86 -14.76 -12.64 3.21
N LEU A 87 -13.55 -12.65 2.63
CA LEU A 87 -12.57 -13.72 2.85
C LEU A 87 -11.90 -13.62 4.22
N THR A 88 -11.64 -12.41 4.72
CA THR A 88 -11.07 -12.20 6.06
C THR A 88 -12.03 -12.70 7.14
N ASP A 89 -13.33 -12.47 6.96
CA ASP A 89 -14.37 -12.93 7.88
C ASP A 89 -14.42 -14.48 7.96
N MET A 90 -14.11 -15.19 6.87
CA MET A 90 -13.95 -16.67 6.89
C MET A 90 -12.79 -17.14 7.76
N THR A 91 -11.77 -16.30 8.01
CA THR A 91 -10.57 -16.70 8.76
C THR A 91 -10.64 -16.45 10.27
N ARG A 92 -11.74 -15.85 10.74
CA ARG A 92 -11.98 -15.50 12.15
C ARG A 92 -12.11 -16.77 12.99
N LYS A 93 -11.73 -16.66 14.27
CA LYS A 93 -11.69 -17.81 15.20
C LYS A 93 -13.06 -18.47 15.39
N ASP A 94 -14.12 -17.68 15.37
CA ASP A 94 -15.50 -18.14 15.59
C ASP A 94 -16.30 -18.28 14.28
N ALA A 95 -15.63 -18.23 13.13
CA ALA A 95 -16.27 -18.42 11.84
C ALA A 95 -16.37 -19.91 11.51
N ASP A 96 -17.54 -20.35 11.05
CA ASP A 96 -17.78 -21.67 10.47
C ASP A 96 -18.21 -21.51 9.00
N PRO A 97 -17.28 -21.13 8.10
CA PRO A 97 -17.62 -20.87 6.71
C PRO A 97 -17.81 -22.17 5.93
N ASP A 98 -18.87 -22.23 5.12
CA ASP A 98 -19.03 -23.26 4.10
C ASP A 98 -18.06 -22.99 2.94
N TYR A 99 -17.01 -23.80 2.85
CA TYR A 99 -15.99 -23.71 1.79
C TYR A 99 -16.42 -24.39 0.49
N ASP A 100 -17.37 -25.32 0.56
CA ASP A 100 -17.86 -26.05 -0.60
C ASP A 100 -18.93 -25.24 -1.35
N ASN A 101 -19.73 -24.44 -0.61
CA ASN A 101 -20.72 -23.51 -1.17
C ASN A 101 -20.43 -22.05 -0.74
N PRO A 102 -19.41 -21.41 -1.33
CA PRO A 102 -19.10 -20.03 -1.01
C PRO A 102 -20.23 -19.09 -1.44
N THR A 103 -20.48 -18.08 -0.61
CA THR A 103 -21.43 -17.02 -0.93
C THR A 103 -20.95 -16.19 -2.14
N ALA A 104 -21.89 -15.58 -2.87
CA ALA A 104 -21.58 -14.71 -3.99
C ALA A 104 -20.59 -13.57 -3.61
N ALA A 105 -20.67 -13.05 -2.39
CA ALA A 105 -19.76 -12.02 -1.89
C ALA A 105 -18.32 -12.54 -1.72
N GLN A 106 -18.13 -13.79 -1.29
CA GLN A 106 -16.81 -14.41 -1.16
C GLN A 106 -16.19 -14.71 -2.53
N VAL A 107 -16.99 -15.25 -3.45
CA VAL A 107 -16.54 -15.51 -4.83
C VAL A 107 -16.13 -14.21 -5.51
N HIS A 108 -16.99 -13.18 -5.47
CA HIS A 108 -16.69 -11.86 -6.02
C HIS A 108 -15.43 -11.24 -5.36
N SER A 109 -15.29 -11.36 -4.04
CA SER A 109 -14.09 -10.88 -3.32
C SER A 109 -12.81 -11.54 -3.83
N PHE A 110 -12.83 -12.87 -4.01
CA PHE A 110 -11.71 -13.62 -4.53
C PHE A 110 -11.37 -13.23 -5.98
N GLU A 111 -12.38 -13.18 -6.86
CA GLU A 111 -12.21 -12.82 -8.26
C GLU A 111 -11.69 -11.40 -8.45
N GLU A 112 -12.26 -10.43 -7.72
CA GLU A 112 -11.83 -9.03 -7.77
C GLU A 112 -10.40 -8.86 -7.26
N LEU A 113 -10.04 -9.50 -6.14
CA LEU A 113 -8.65 -9.49 -5.66
C LEU A 113 -7.72 -10.12 -6.69
N ASN A 114 -8.09 -11.25 -7.26
CA ASN A 114 -7.25 -11.93 -8.23
C ASN A 114 -7.04 -11.06 -9.49
N ALA A 115 -8.11 -10.48 -10.03
CA ALA A 115 -8.05 -9.57 -11.18
C ALA A 115 -7.10 -8.39 -10.94
N ARG A 116 -7.18 -7.75 -9.76
CA ARG A 116 -6.30 -6.63 -9.39
C ARG A 116 -4.84 -7.03 -9.19
N MET A 117 -4.57 -8.29 -8.81
CA MET A 117 -3.21 -8.80 -8.66
C MET A 117 -2.59 -9.28 -9.98
N ILE A 118 -3.41 -9.68 -10.95
CA ILE A 118 -2.98 -10.05 -12.30
C ILE A 118 -2.56 -8.81 -13.11
N ALA A 119 -3.31 -7.71 -12.97
CA ALA A 119 -3.05 -6.46 -13.66
C ALA A 119 -2.93 -5.27 -12.67
N PRO A 120 -1.92 -5.26 -11.78
CA PRO A 120 -1.75 -4.19 -10.83
C PRO A 120 -1.26 -2.92 -11.54
N PRO A 121 -1.64 -1.72 -11.04
CA PRO A 121 -1.14 -0.47 -11.58
C PRO A 121 0.38 -0.36 -11.40
N ILE A 122 1.03 0.39 -12.27
CA ILE A 122 2.45 0.73 -12.11
C ILE A 122 2.54 1.87 -11.09
N LEU A 123 3.30 1.66 -10.02
CA LEU A 123 3.57 2.69 -9.02
C LEU A 123 4.78 3.53 -9.44
N ALA A 124 4.77 4.79 -9.07
CA ALA A 124 5.90 5.70 -9.18
C ALA A 124 6.84 5.51 -7.99
N LEU A 125 8.14 5.55 -8.27
CA LEU A 125 9.14 5.64 -7.22
C LEU A 125 9.23 7.09 -6.73
N PRO A 126 9.19 7.31 -5.40
CA PRO A 126 9.31 8.65 -4.84
C PRO A 126 10.61 9.34 -5.26
N ARG A 127 10.51 10.64 -5.54
CA ARG A 127 11.62 11.52 -5.90
C ARG A 127 11.80 12.61 -4.85
N TYR A 128 13.04 12.91 -4.51
CA TYR A 128 13.37 13.97 -3.57
C TYR A 128 13.01 15.36 -4.12
N GLY A 129 12.59 16.26 -3.22
CA GLY A 129 12.31 17.66 -3.54
C GLY A 129 11.03 17.91 -4.34
N ARG A 130 10.14 16.92 -4.42
CA ARG A 130 8.85 17.04 -5.10
C ARG A 130 7.69 17.01 -4.12
N LEU A 131 6.59 17.67 -4.50
CA LEU A 131 5.40 17.79 -3.65
C LEU A 131 4.61 16.47 -3.64
N TYR A 132 4.06 16.17 -2.47
CA TYR A 132 3.14 15.06 -2.30
C TYR A 132 1.69 15.54 -2.23
N MET A 133 0.79 14.68 -2.66
CA MET A 133 -0.64 14.85 -2.48
C MET A 133 -1.22 13.56 -1.91
N ILE A 134 -2.04 13.68 -0.87
CA ILE A 134 -2.67 12.55 -0.20
C ILE A 134 -4.18 12.69 -0.39
N ASP A 135 -4.79 11.71 -1.03
CA ASP A 135 -6.24 11.61 -1.08
C ASP A 135 -6.69 10.69 0.06
N THR A 136 -7.64 11.15 0.87
CA THR A 136 -8.17 10.37 2.00
C THR A 136 -9.66 10.21 1.88
N ASP A 137 -10.15 9.05 2.28
CA ASP A 137 -11.57 8.70 2.30
C ASP A 137 -11.85 7.82 3.53
N ALA A 138 -13.00 8.01 4.17
CA ALA A 138 -13.46 7.18 5.27
C ALA A 138 -14.84 6.59 4.99
N SER A 139 -15.00 5.32 5.33
CA SER A 139 -16.29 4.64 5.30
C SER A 139 -16.70 4.20 6.71
N ALA A 140 -17.85 3.53 6.82
CA ALA A 140 -18.28 2.94 8.09
C ALA A 140 -17.33 1.86 8.61
N TYR A 141 -16.52 1.25 7.75
CA TYR A 141 -15.75 0.04 8.08
C TYR A 141 -14.25 0.15 7.82
N GLN A 142 -13.82 1.11 7.00
CA GLN A 142 -12.41 1.28 6.65
C GLN A 142 -12.06 2.75 6.41
N LEU A 143 -10.78 3.06 6.56
CA LEU A 143 -10.12 4.26 6.07
C LEU A 143 -9.28 3.89 4.84
N GLY A 144 -9.16 4.81 3.90
CA GLY A 144 -8.30 4.67 2.74
C GLY A 144 -7.47 5.93 2.53
N CYS A 145 -6.25 5.75 2.01
CA CYS A 145 -5.54 6.86 1.41
C CYS A 145 -4.71 6.45 0.18
N THR A 146 -4.58 7.39 -0.73
CA THR A 146 -3.76 7.30 -1.94
C THR A 146 -2.66 8.34 -1.84
N LEU A 147 -1.40 7.91 -1.96
CA LEU A 147 -0.28 8.85 -2.06
C LEU A 147 0.07 9.08 -3.53
N LEU A 148 0.06 10.35 -3.92
CA LEU A 148 0.46 10.84 -5.23
C LEU A 148 1.71 11.73 -5.06
N GLN A 149 2.57 11.76 -6.06
CA GLN A 149 3.70 12.69 -6.11
C GLN A 149 3.79 13.37 -7.47
N GLU A 150 4.16 14.64 -7.48
CA GLU A 150 4.42 15.39 -8.71
C GLU A 150 5.77 14.99 -9.32
N HIS A 151 5.80 14.70 -10.63
CA HIS A 151 6.99 14.24 -11.35
C HIS A 151 7.50 15.25 -12.40
N ASP A 152 7.48 14.89 -13.69
CA ASP A 152 8.31 15.52 -14.74
C ASP A 152 7.75 16.86 -15.23
N GLY A 153 6.56 17.27 -14.76
CA GLY A 153 5.94 18.56 -15.06
C GLY A 153 4.91 18.98 -14.02
N THR A 154 4.55 20.26 -14.03
CA THR A 154 3.51 20.81 -13.14
C THR A 154 2.22 20.03 -13.34
N ASN A 155 1.63 19.54 -12.25
CA ASN A 155 0.39 18.75 -12.27
C ASN A 155 0.51 17.33 -12.88
N ASP A 156 1.72 16.80 -13.12
CA ASP A 156 1.97 15.37 -13.42
C ASP A 156 1.98 14.55 -12.12
N TRP A 157 0.78 14.26 -11.60
CA TRP A 157 0.59 13.47 -10.39
C TRP A 157 0.66 11.98 -10.69
N ARG A 158 1.64 11.30 -10.08
CA ARG A 158 1.81 9.85 -10.24
C ARG A 158 1.56 9.11 -8.95
N LEU A 159 0.94 7.94 -9.07
CA LEU A 159 0.57 7.07 -7.97
C LEU A 159 1.80 6.44 -7.31
N VAL A 160 2.06 6.75 -6.04
CA VAL A 160 3.12 6.11 -5.24
C VAL A 160 2.60 4.85 -4.53
N GLY A 161 1.30 4.81 -4.22
CA GLY A 161 0.65 3.61 -3.69
C GLY A 161 -0.66 3.90 -2.98
N TYR A 162 -1.30 2.80 -2.57
CA TYR A 162 -2.51 2.80 -1.75
C TYR A 162 -2.21 2.28 -0.36
N TRP A 163 -2.86 2.87 0.63
CA TRP A 163 -2.91 2.38 1.99
C TRP A 163 -4.36 2.34 2.44
N SER A 164 -4.65 1.40 3.32
CA SER A 164 -6.00 1.24 3.84
C SER A 164 -5.96 0.56 5.20
N TYR A 165 -6.99 0.83 6.00
CA TYR A 165 -7.08 0.41 7.39
C TYR A 165 -8.51 0.00 7.72
N SER A 166 -8.67 -1.20 8.27
CA SER A 166 -9.96 -1.64 8.81
C SER A 166 -10.18 -1.03 10.19
N ILE A 167 -11.30 -0.33 10.35
CA ILE A 167 -11.70 0.34 11.57
C ILE A 167 -12.18 -0.69 12.61
N ASN A 168 -11.75 -0.54 13.87
CA ASN A 168 -12.18 -1.41 14.97
C ASN A 168 -13.56 -1.03 15.51
N ASP A 169 -14.14 -1.88 16.38
CA ASP A 169 -15.52 -1.69 16.86
C ASP A 169 -15.72 -0.39 17.65
N SER A 170 -14.69 0.09 18.37
CA SER A 170 -14.78 1.36 19.11
C SER A 170 -14.79 2.56 18.16
N GLU A 171 -13.97 2.51 17.12
CA GLU A 171 -13.85 3.56 16.11
C GLU A 171 -15.04 3.58 15.14
N ARG A 172 -15.77 2.47 15.00
CA ARG A 172 -17.04 2.44 14.24
C ARG A 172 -18.11 3.34 14.84
N ASN A 173 -18.05 3.60 16.14
CA ASN A 173 -18.98 4.50 16.83
C ASN A 173 -18.68 5.98 16.59
N TYR A 174 -17.59 6.30 15.88
CA TYR A 174 -17.27 7.67 15.52
C TYR A 174 -18.29 8.22 14.51
N SER A 175 -18.65 9.49 14.69
CA SER A 175 -19.43 10.23 13.70
C SER A 175 -18.72 10.25 12.35
N ALA A 176 -19.44 10.52 11.26
CA ALA A 176 -18.84 10.60 9.92
C ALA A 176 -17.67 11.61 9.90
N THR A 177 -17.86 12.80 10.47
CA THR A 177 -16.81 13.83 10.56
C THR A 177 -15.59 13.38 11.36
N GLU A 178 -15.78 12.64 12.46
CA GLU A 178 -14.66 12.09 13.22
C GLU A 178 -13.92 11.01 12.43
N ARG A 179 -14.61 10.18 11.64
CA ARG A 179 -13.97 9.15 10.80
C ARG A 179 -13.17 9.77 9.67
N GLU A 180 -13.69 10.81 9.02
CA GLU A 180 -12.97 11.57 8.00
C GLU A 180 -11.72 12.25 8.57
N CYS A 181 -11.84 12.90 9.74
CA CYS A 181 -10.68 13.48 10.42
C CYS A 181 -9.66 12.40 10.80
N PHE A 182 -10.14 11.25 11.26
CA PHE A 182 -9.28 10.12 11.60
C PHE A 182 -8.55 9.56 10.38
N ALA A 183 -9.19 9.48 9.21
CA ALA A 183 -8.54 9.10 7.95
C ALA A 183 -7.35 10.00 7.64
N VAL A 184 -7.51 11.33 7.76
CA VAL A 184 -6.42 12.30 7.55
C VAL A 184 -5.27 12.08 8.52
N VAL A 185 -5.56 12.01 9.82
CA VAL A 185 -4.54 11.82 10.87
C VAL A 185 -3.79 10.50 10.70
N TRP A 186 -4.54 9.42 10.42
CA TRP A 186 -3.98 8.10 10.18
C TRP A 186 -3.12 8.08 8.91
N ALA A 187 -3.56 8.73 7.83
CA ALA A 187 -2.82 8.80 6.58
C ALA A 187 -1.50 9.55 6.75
N VAL A 188 -1.52 10.75 7.37
CA VAL A 188 -0.31 11.55 7.65
C VAL A 188 0.68 10.75 8.50
N ARG A 189 0.20 10.09 9.56
CA ARG A 189 1.06 9.26 10.41
C ARG A 189 1.65 8.06 9.66
N THR A 190 0.85 7.39 8.84
CA THR A 190 1.28 6.20 8.07
C THR A 190 2.28 6.57 6.99
N LEU A 191 2.10 7.74 6.37
CA LEU A 191 2.90 8.23 5.27
C LEU A 191 4.06 9.15 5.70
N ARG A 192 4.28 9.31 7.01
CA ARG A 192 5.39 10.07 7.57
C ARG A 192 6.75 9.76 6.91
N PRO A 193 7.12 8.49 6.63
CA PRO A 193 8.37 8.18 5.95
C PRO A 193 8.53 8.80 4.54
N TYR A 194 7.44 9.23 3.91
CA TYR A 194 7.45 9.90 2.61
C TYR A 194 7.38 11.41 2.74
N ILE A 195 6.52 11.93 3.62
CA ILE A 195 6.12 13.34 3.60
C ILE A 195 6.83 14.20 4.65
N GLU A 196 7.51 13.59 5.61
CA GLU A 196 8.20 14.32 6.68
C GLU A 196 9.24 15.30 6.11
N GLY A 197 9.19 16.55 6.59
CA GLY A 197 10.07 17.63 6.11
C GLY A 197 9.71 18.18 4.72
N THR A 198 8.59 17.77 4.13
CA THR A 198 8.14 18.26 2.82
C THR A 198 6.78 18.97 2.93
N LYS A 199 6.51 19.89 2.00
CA LYS A 199 5.15 20.43 1.83
C LYS A 199 4.31 19.42 1.06
N PHE A 200 3.10 19.17 1.55
CA PHE A 200 2.14 18.26 0.92
C PHE A 200 0.72 18.81 1.01
N THR A 201 -0.15 18.32 0.14
CA THR A 201 -1.57 18.67 0.11
C THR A 201 -2.41 17.46 0.46
N VAL A 202 -3.36 17.61 1.39
CA VAL A 202 -4.37 16.57 1.65
C VAL A 202 -5.67 16.95 0.96
N ARG A 203 -6.24 16.02 0.19
CA ARG A 203 -7.57 16.15 -0.43
C ARG A 203 -8.53 15.18 0.24
N THR A 204 -9.69 15.70 0.63
CA THR A 204 -10.84 14.99 1.18
C THR A 204 -12.09 15.65 0.59
N ASP A 205 -13.15 14.88 0.44
CA ASP A 205 -14.49 15.34 0.05
C ASP A 205 -15.31 15.89 1.23
N HIS A 206 -14.78 15.81 2.46
CA HIS A 206 -15.49 16.24 3.66
C HIS A 206 -15.18 17.69 4.07
N ASP A 207 -15.97 18.63 3.55
CA ASP A 207 -15.80 20.08 3.77
C ASP A 207 -15.79 20.49 5.26
N ALA A 208 -16.47 19.75 6.13
CA ALA A 208 -16.50 20.03 7.56
C ALA A 208 -15.10 20.01 8.20
N LEU A 209 -14.12 19.30 7.61
CA LEU A 209 -12.74 19.29 8.09
C LEU A 209 -12.05 20.64 7.88
N ARG A 210 -12.40 21.41 6.84
CA ARG A 210 -11.84 22.75 6.63
C ARG A 210 -12.19 23.69 7.78
N TRP A 211 -13.44 23.61 8.24
CA TRP A 211 -13.92 24.36 9.40
C TRP A 211 -13.30 23.83 10.71
N LEU A 212 -13.13 22.52 10.84
CA LEU A 212 -12.52 21.93 12.03
C LEU A 212 -11.06 22.38 12.24
N MET A 213 -10.31 22.57 11.16
CA MET A 213 -8.93 23.05 11.22
C MET A 213 -8.82 24.53 11.62
N SER A 214 -9.87 25.34 11.46
CA SER A 214 -9.88 26.75 11.87
C SER A 214 -10.36 26.97 13.32
N LEU A 215 -11.01 26.00 13.95
CA LEU A 215 -11.54 26.09 15.32
C LEU A 215 -10.47 26.27 16.40
N THR A 216 -10.37 27.48 16.96
CA THR A 216 -9.47 27.82 18.09
C THR A 216 -9.87 27.14 19.41
N GLU A 217 -11.16 26.88 19.62
CA GLU A 217 -11.71 26.29 20.84
C GLU A 217 -12.40 24.95 20.55
N SER A 218 -11.61 23.92 20.23
CA SER A 218 -12.11 22.54 20.26
C SER A 218 -11.63 21.86 21.54
N SER A 219 -12.47 21.02 22.16
CA SER A 219 -12.07 20.14 23.27
C SER A 219 -12.14 18.67 22.83
N GLY A 220 -11.25 17.84 23.41
CA GLY A 220 -11.29 16.39 23.22
C GLY A 220 -10.41 15.84 22.09
N ARG A 221 -10.95 14.88 21.31
CA ARG A 221 -10.18 14.09 20.33
C ARG A 221 -9.68 14.91 19.15
N LEU A 222 -10.53 15.81 18.64
CA LEU A 222 -10.26 16.63 17.45
C LEU A 222 -9.13 17.64 17.67
N THR A 223 -9.02 18.23 18.87
CA THR A 223 -7.91 19.13 19.23
C THR A 223 -6.57 18.40 19.22
N ARG A 224 -6.52 17.20 19.79
CA ARG A 224 -5.31 16.37 19.81
C ARG A 224 -4.87 15.99 18.39
N TRP A 225 -5.83 15.73 17.52
CA TRP A 225 -5.58 15.44 16.11
C TRP A 225 -5.09 16.67 15.34
N ARG A 226 -5.70 17.83 15.56
CA ARG A 226 -5.23 19.09 15.00
C ARG A 226 -3.79 19.40 15.41
N LEU A 227 -3.46 19.29 16.70
CA LEU A 227 -2.10 19.52 17.20
C LEU A 227 -1.08 18.60 16.52
N ARG A 228 -1.42 17.31 16.33
CA ARG A 228 -0.58 16.37 15.61
C ARG A 228 -0.41 16.67 14.12
N LEU A 229 -1.40 17.29 13.49
CA LEU A 229 -1.31 17.71 12.08
C LEU A 229 -0.51 19.01 11.91
N ALA A 230 -0.21 19.71 13.01
CA ALA A 230 0.58 20.94 13.01
C ALA A 230 2.08 20.69 13.32
N GLU A 231 2.46 19.45 13.63
CA GLU A 231 3.86 19.01 13.72
C GLU A 231 4.50 18.94 12.32
#